data_AF-A0A7K3UP97-F1
#
_entry.id   AF-A0A7K3UP97-F1
#
_cell.length_a   1.000
_cell.length_b   1.000
_cell.length_c   1.000
_cell.angle_alpha   90.00
_cell.angle_beta   90.00
_cell.angle_gamma   90.00
#
_symmetry.space_group_name_H-M   'P 1'
#
loop_
_entity.id
_entity.type
_entity.pdbx_description
1 polymer ?
#
loop_
_entity_poly.entity_id
_entity_poly.type
_entity_poly.pdbx_seq_one_letter_code
_entity_poly.pdbx_strand_id
1 'polypeptide(L)'
;SAVFTGITSLDDALAKEDADHITLADALTKSGYRGARAVKGQTVDAYFEAHIEQAPVLEANGTTIGVVTGGQAIRWLDVTVTGMAAHAGTTPMPYRKDAYFASAQMATELERIVERYAPRGLVTIGQVGIRNASRNTIAGEVSFTVDQRHHEDSEV
;
A
#
# COMPACT_ATOMS: atom_id res chain seq x y z
N SER A 1 17.02 2.43 -5.98
CA SER A 1 16.19 3.61 -6.34
C SER A 1 15.62 3.42 -7.73
N ALA A 2 14.29 3.54 -7.89
CA ALA A 2 13.62 3.39 -9.20
C ALA A 2 14.02 4.47 -10.22
N VAL A 3 14.38 5.67 -9.74
CA VAL A 3 14.94 6.74 -10.60
C VAL A 3 16.32 6.36 -11.10
N PHE A 4 17.18 5.87 -10.20
CA PHE A 4 18.55 5.46 -10.56
C PHE A 4 18.57 4.33 -11.59
N THR A 5 17.65 3.37 -11.47
CA THR A 5 17.52 2.23 -12.40
C THR A 5 16.71 2.56 -13.65
N GLY A 6 16.15 3.76 -13.76
CA GLY A 6 15.37 4.21 -14.92
C GLY A 6 13.94 3.66 -15.00
N ILE A 7 13.45 2.98 -13.96
CA ILE A 7 12.06 2.49 -13.87
C ILE A 7 11.07 3.65 -13.71
N THR A 8 11.49 4.74 -13.07
CA THR A 8 10.68 5.96 -12.87
C THR A 8 11.48 7.17 -13.33
N SER A 9 10.85 8.16 -13.97
CA SER A 9 11.55 9.39 -14.34
C SER A 9 11.86 10.24 -13.10
N LEU A 10 12.90 11.09 -13.17
CA LEU A 10 13.21 12.02 -12.09
C LEU A 10 12.05 13.00 -11.86
N ASP A 11 11.42 13.48 -12.93
CA ASP A 11 10.33 14.43 -12.85
C ASP A 11 9.10 13.81 -12.18
N ASP A 12 8.74 12.58 -12.54
CA ASP A 12 7.62 11.87 -11.89
C ASP A 12 7.86 11.65 -10.40
N ALA A 13 9.09 11.29 -10.02
CA ALA A 13 9.44 11.09 -8.62
C ALA A 13 9.40 12.41 -7.83
N LEU A 14 9.92 13.50 -8.41
CA LEU A 14 9.92 14.82 -7.79
C LEU A 14 8.51 15.41 -7.63
N ALA A 15 7.59 15.05 -8.51
CA ALA A 15 6.18 15.45 -8.47
C ALA A 15 5.31 14.63 -7.51
N LYS A 16 5.82 13.54 -6.91
CA LYS A 16 5.06 12.78 -5.91
C LYS A 16 4.80 13.64 -4.68
N GLU A 17 3.56 13.57 -4.20
CA GLU A 17 3.09 14.28 -3.01
C GLU A 17 2.93 13.33 -1.83
N ASP A 18 3.14 13.85 -0.62
CA ASP A 18 2.70 13.20 0.62
C ASP A 18 1.23 13.51 0.93
N ALA A 19 0.75 13.06 2.10
CA ALA A 19 -0.64 13.25 2.52
C ALA A 19 -1.03 14.71 2.80
N ASP A 20 -0.03 15.60 2.98
CA ASP A 20 -0.22 17.03 3.20
C ASP A 20 -0.04 17.84 1.89
N HIS A 21 0.00 17.15 0.74
CA HIS A 21 0.23 17.73 -0.59
C HIS A 21 1.60 18.41 -0.75
N ILE A 22 2.61 17.97 0.01
CA ILE A 22 3.99 18.45 -0.15
C ILE A 22 4.69 17.56 -1.18
N THR A 23 5.24 18.19 -2.23
CA THR A 23 6.01 17.45 -3.25
C THR A 23 7.36 16.99 -2.71
N LEU A 24 7.87 15.87 -3.23
CA LEU A 24 9.23 15.42 -2.93
C LEU A 24 10.28 16.52 -3.27
N ALA A 25 10.05 17.28 -4.34
CA ALA A 25 10.90 18.41 -4.73
C ALA A 25 10.97 19.49 -3.64
N ASP A 26 9.82 19.86 -3.07
CA ASP A 26 9.76 20.86 -2.00
C ASP A 26 10.36 20.33 -0.70
N ALA A 27 10.09 19.07 -0.36
CA ALA A 27 10.67 18.42 0.81
C ALA A 27 12.22 18.36 0.73
N LEU A 28 12.77 18.01 -0.43
CA LEU A 28 14.22 18.00 -0.67
C LEU A 28 14.82 19.42 -0.61
N THR A 29 14.10 20.42 -1.13
CA THR A 29 14.54 21.82 -1.08
C THR A 29 14.57 22.32 0.35
N LYS A 30 13.49 22.10 1.11
CA LYS A 30 13.33 22.50 2.51
C LYS A 30 14.35 21.84 3.43
N SER A 31 14.68 20.57 3.19
CA SER A 31 15.68 19.82 3.98
C SER A 31 17.13 20.14 3.58
N GLY A 32 17.36 20.84 2.47
CA GLY A 32 18.70 21.14 1.94
C GLY A 32 19.35 19.98 1.18
N TYR A 33 18.63 18.89 0.91
CA TYR A 33 19.13 17.69 0.23
C TYR A 33 18.80 17.62 -1.27
N ARG A 34 18.33 18.72 -1.86
CA ARG A 34 18.17 18.84 -3.31
C ARG A 34 19.53 18.98 -4.01
N GLY A 35 20.24 17.86 -4.14
CA GLY A 35 21.56 17.80 -4.77
C GLY A 35 21.52 18.06 -6.28
N ALA A 36 22.64 18.54 -6.82
CA ALA A 36 22.82 18.80 -8.25
C ALA A 36 23.37 17.59 -9.04
N ARG A 37 23.79 16.53 -8.34
CA ARG A 37 24.34 15.32 -8.98
C ARG A 37 23.23 14.62 -9.75
N ALA A 38 23.49 14.31 -11.02
CA ALA A 38 22.55 13.54 -11.83
C ALA A 38 22.32 12.15 -11.22
N VAL A 39 21.04 11.79 -11.06
CA VAL A 39 20.61 10.46 -10.62
C VAL A 39 20.62 9.52 -11.84
N LYS A 40 21.77 9.38 -12.50
CA LYS A 40 21.93 8.47 -13.64
C LYS A 40 22.60 7.18 -13.18
N GLY A 41 22.12 6.07 -13.70
CA GLY A 41 22.58 4.70 -13.44
C GLY A 41 24.03 4.47 -13.83
N GLN A 42 24.95 5.06 -13.06
CA GLN A 42 26.36 4.74 -13.11
C GLN A 42 26.53 3.24 -12.87
N THR A 43 27.51 2.63 -13.55
CA THR A 43 27.82 1.22 -13.34
C THR A 43 28.32 0.99 -11.92
N VAL A 44 27.77 -0.02 -11.26
CA VAL A 44 28.16 -0.47 -9.93
C VAL A 44 28.53 -1.94 -10.06
N ASP A 45 29.74 -2.33 -9.61
CA ASP A 45 30.19 -3.72 -9.70
C ASP A 45 29.37 -4.65 -8.81
N ALA A 46 29.04 -4.20 -7.58
CA ALA A 46 28.18 -4.91 -6.64
C ALA A 46 27.52 -3.95 -5.65
N TYR A 47 26.33 -4.29 -5.16
CA TYR A 47 25.60 -3.59 -4.10
C TYR A 47 25.16 -4.60 -3.04
N PHE A 48 25.41 -4.27 -1.77
CA PHE A 48 24.96 -5.05 -0.62
C PHE A 48 24.25 -4.14 0.35
N GLU A 49 23.10 -4.59 0.85
CA GLU A 49 22.32 -3.89 1.86
C GLU A 49 22.14 -4.83 3.05
N ALA A 50 22.63 -4.41 4.21
CA ALA A 50 22.35 -5.08 5.47
C ALA A 50 21.10 -4.44 6.08
N HIS A 51 20.13 -5.27 6.45
CA HIS A 51 18.87 -4.81 7.01
C HIS A 51 18.37 -5.80 8.06
N ILE A 52 17.59 -5.32 9.03
CA ILE A 52 16.86 -6.20 9.95
C ILE A 52 15.73 -6.93 9.20
N GLU A 53 15.32 -8.10 9.66
CA GLU A 53 14.30 -8.92 8.99
C GLU A 53 12.90 -8.27 8.97
N GLN A 54 12.55 -7.50 10.00
CA GLN A 54 11.20 -6.96 10.24
C GLN A 54 10.09 -8.04 10.34
N ALA A 55 10.48 -9.28 10.58
CA ALA A 55 9.63 -10.44 10.78
C ALA A 55 10.29 -11.38 11.83
N PRO A 56 9.56 -12.36 12.37
CA PRO A 56 10.07 -13.20 13.45
C PRO A 56 10.81 -14.46 12.98
N VAL A 57 11.07 -14.66 11.68
CA VAL A 57 11.49 -15.96 11.13
C VAL A 57 12.90 -16.35 11.54
N LEU A 58 13.87 -15.42 11.48
CA LEU A 58 15.25 -15.68 11.89
C LEU A 58 15.33 -15.95 13.40
N GLU A 59 14.64 -15.14 14.20
CA GLU A 59 14.56 -15.31 15.66
C GLU A 59 13.92 -16.66 16.02
N ALA A 60 12.75 -16.96 15.47
CA ALA A 60 12.02 -18.20 15.75
C ALA A 60 12.80 -19.46 15.33
N ASN A 61 13.65 -19.36 14.30
CA ASN A 61 14.49 -20.46 13.82
C ASN A 61 15.89 -20.48 14.45
N GLY A 62 16.22 -19.56 15.38
CA GLY A 62 17.57 -19.46 15.96
C GLY A 62 18.67 -19.18 14.93
N THR A 63 18.32 -18.53 13.81
CA THR A 63 19.23 -18.24 12.69
C THR A 63 19.80 -16.83 12.84
N THR A 64 21.13 -16.70 12.86
CA THR A 64 21.78 -15.38 13.04
C THR A 64 21.75 -14.51 11.79
N ILE A 65 21.97 -15.11 10.60
CA ILE A 65 22.08 -14.40 9.33
C ILE A 65 21.17 -15.04 8.29
N GLY A 66 20.23 -14.25 7.77
CA GLY A 66 19.41 -14.63 6.62
C GLY A 66 20.09 -14.25 5.31
N VAL A 67 20.23 -15.21 4.39
CA VAL A 67 20.64 -14.92 3.01
C VAL A 67 19.39 -14.64 2.18
N VAL A 68 19.13 -13.36 1.88
CA VAL A 68 17.96 -12.94 1.10
C VAL A 68 18.13 -13.36 -0.35
N THR A 69 17.22 -14.20 -0.85
CA THR A 69 17.25 -14.70 -2.23
C THR A 69 16.47 -13.84 -3.22
N GLY A 70 15.64 -12.92 -2.72
CA GLY A 70 14.85 -11.99 -3.53
C GLY A 70 13.88 -11.16 -2.69
N GLY A 71 13.35 -10.08 -3.28
CA GLY A 71 12.22 -9.33 -2.73
C GLY A 71 10.88 -9.93 -3.15
N GLN A 72 9.82 -9.64 -2.41
CA GLN A 72 8.47 -10.00 -2.82
C GLN A 72 8.00 -9.08 -3.96
N ALA A 73 7.24 -9.64 -4.90
CA ALA A 73 6.39 -8.86 -5.80
C ALA A 73 5.29 -8.17 -4.97
N ILE A 74 4.91 -6.97 -5.42
CA ILE A 74 3.96 -6.10 -4.70
C ILE A 74 2.94 -5.57 -5.71
N ARG A 75 1.65 -5.66 -5.36
CA ARG A 75 0.59 -4.88 -5.99
C ARG A 75 -0.13 -4.04 -4.95
N TRP A 76 -0.22 -2.75 -5.23
CA TRP A 76 -0.99 -1.79 -4.44
C TRP A 76 -2.22 -1.35 -5.23
N LEU A 77 -3.36 -1.35 -4.55
CA LEU A 77 -4.63 -0.93 -5.11
C LEU A 77 -5.27 0.13 -4.22
N ASP A 78 -5.76 1.20 -4.84
CA ASP A 78 -6.65 2.17 -4.23
C ASP A 78 -8.08 1.83 -4.60
N VAL A 79 -8.89 1.46 -3.61
CA VAL A 79 -10.27 1.00 -3.82
C VAL A 79 -11.23 2.08 -3.33
N THR A 80 -12.22 2.41 -4.15
CA THR A 80 -13.36 3.26 -3.76
C THR A 80 -14.66 2.48 -3.94
N VAL A 81 -15.43 2.37 -2.87
CA VAL A 81 -16.75 1.74 -2.85
C VAL A 81 -17.81 2.82 -2.72
N THR A 82 -18.64 2.97 -3.75
CA THR A 82 -19.72 3.96 -3.78
C THR A 82 -21.07 3.31 -3.46
N GLY A 83 -21.74 3.86 -2.46
CA GLY A 83 -23.09 3.51 -2.02
C GLY A 83 -24.04 4.70 -2.15
N MET A 84 -24.88 4.91 -1.13
CA MET A 84 -25.79 6.05 -1.06
C MET A 84 -25.95 6.52 0.39
N ALA A 85 -25.54 7.76 0.65
CA ALA A 85 -25.74 8.39 1.95
C ALA A 85 -27.22 8.66 2.19
N ALA A 86 -27.71 8.27 3.37
CA ALA A 86 -29.08 8.55 3.82
C ALA A 86 -29.16 8.53 5.35
N HIS A 87 -30.25 9.05 5.91
CA HIS A 87 -30.40 9.18 7.35
C HIS A 87 -30.58 7.81 8.03
N ALA A 88 -29.71 7.49 8.98
CA ALA A 88 -29.63 6.15 9.58
C ALA A 88 -30.89 5.74 10.35
N GLY A 89 -31.67 6.70 10.87
CA GLY A 89 -32.89 6.42 11.63
C GLY A 89 -34.15 6.26 10.77
N THR A 90 -34.15 6.75 9.53
CA THR A 90 -35.39 6.84 8.72
C THR A 90 -35.32 6.04 7.42
N THR A 91 -34.15 5.49 7.07
CA THR A 91 -34.01 4.60 5.91
C THR A 91 -34.04 3.12 6.36
N PRO A 92 -35.11 2.36 6.05
CA PRO A 92 -35.18 0.93 6.34
C PRO A 92 -34.06 0.12 5.68
N MET A 93 -33.66 -0.98 6.32
CA MET A 93 -32.54 -1.82 5.86
C MET A 93 -32.61 -2.27 4.38
N PRO A 94 -33.77 -2.71 3.84
CA PRO A 94 -33.85 -3.15 2.45
C PRO A 94 -33.55 -2.06 1.40
N TYR A 95 -33.62 -0.78 1.78
CA TYR A 95 -33.39 0.35 0.86
C TYR A 95 -31.97 0.90 0.94
N ARG A 96 -31.12 0.37 1.83
CA ARG A 96 -29.77 0.90 2.03
C ARG A 96 -28.83 0.43 0.93
N LYS A 97 -27.94 1.32 0.51
CA LYS A 97 -26.72 1.02 -0.25
C LYS A 97 -25.53 1.44 0.59
N ASP A 98 -25.23 0.65 1.61
CA ASP A 98 -24.21 1.00 2.61
C ASP A 98 -22.81 0.61 2.11
N ALA A 99 -21.98 1.60 1.81
CA ALA A 99 -20.63 1.38 1.30
C ALA A 99 -19.71 0.72 2.33
N TYR A 100 -19.94 0.95 3.63
CA TYR A 100 -19.09 0.38 4.67
C TYR A 100 -19.34 -1.12 4.83
N PHE A 101 -20.61 -1.55 4.85
CA PHE A 101 -20.91 -2.99 4.91
C PHE A 101 -20.46 -3.74 3.66
N ALA A 102 -20.55 -3.14 2.47
CA ALA A 102 -19.98 -3.72 1.27
C ALA A 102 -18.44 -3.86 1.38
N SER A 103 -17.76 -2.82 1.86
CA SER A 103 -16.30 -2.84 2.06
C SER A 103 -15.86 -3.88 3.11
N ALA A 104 -16.62 -4.04 4.20
CA ALA A 104 -16.35 -5.04 5.21
C ALA A 104 -16.45 -6.48 4.66
N GLN A 105 -17.43 -6.74 3.80
CA GLN A 105 -17.54 -8.04 3.11
C GLN A 105 -16.36 -8.27 2.15
N MET A 106 -15.93 -7.24 1.42
CA MET A 106 -14.74 -7.33 0.57
C MET A 106 -13.49 -7.65 1.39
N ALA A 107 -13.33 -7.04 2.57
CA ALA A 107 -12.18 -7.28 3.45
C ALA A 107 -12.11 -8.75 3.91
N THR A 108 -13.22 -9.31 4.40
CA THR A 108 -13.27 -10.73 4.79
C THR A 108 -13.04 -11.66 3.60
N GLU A 109 -13.58 -11.33 2.42
CA GLU A 109 -13.38 -12.15 1.23
C GLU A 109 -11.93 -12.09 0.72
N LEU A 110 -11.25 -10.94 0.82
CA LEU A 110 -9.83 -10.83 0.50
C LEU A 110 -8.98 -11.73 1.40
N GLU A 111 -9.25 -11.75 2.70
CA GLU A 111 -8.57 -12.65 3.65
C GLU A 111 -8.81 -14.12 3.27
N ARG A 112 -10.05 -14.51 2.95
CA ARG A 112 -10.37 -15.86 2.50
C ARG A 112 -9.71 -16.25 1.17
N ILE A 113 -9.56 -15.29 0.25
CA ILE A 113 -8.93 -15.52 -1.05
C ILE A 113 -7.43 -15.78 -0.86
N VAL A 114 -6.75 -15.01 -0.02
CA VAL A 114 -5.29 -15.13 0.15
C VAL A 114 -4.88 -16.47 0.76
N GLU A 115 -5.76 -17.13 1.53
CA GLU A 115 -5.52 -18.47 2.07
C GLU A 115 -5.17 -19.49 0.98
N ARG A 116 -5.67 -19.32 -0.25
CA ARG A 116 -5.35 -20.19 -1.39
C ARG A 116 -3.90 -20.05 -1.89
N TYR A 117 -3.23 -18.96 -1.51
CA TYR A 117 -1.85 -18.65 -1.84
C TYR A 117 -0.92 -18.86 -0.63
N ALA A 118 -1.43 -19.41 0.48
CA ALA A 118 -0.63 -19.72 1.64
C ALA A 118 0.48 -20.74 1.32
N PRO A 119 1.65 -20.65 1.99
CA PRO A 119 1.98 -19.69 3.05
C PRO A 119 2.59 -18.38 2.52
N ARG A 120 2.68 -18.19 1.20
CA ARG A 120 3.48 -17.12 0.59
C ARG A 120 2.69 -15.87 0.22
N GLY A 121 1.40 -16.03 -0.05
CA GLY A 121 0.50 -14.92 -0.35
C GLY A 121 0.21 -14.11 0.89
N LEU A 122 0.34 -12.79 0.77
CA LEU A 122 0.03 -11.84 1.82
C LEU A 122 -0.94 -10.80 1.27
N VAL A 123 -1.93 -10.42 2.07
CA VAL A 123 -2.83 -9.31 1.75
C VAL A 123 -3.00 -8.45 2.99
N THR A 124 -3.11 -7.14 2.83
CA THR A 124 -3.33 -6.21 3.94
C THR A 124 -4.19 -5.04 3.49
N ILE A 125 -5.21 -4.70 4.28
CA ILE A 125 -5.88 -3.40 4.20
C ILE A 125 -5.26 -2.51 5.27
N GLY A 126 -4.41 -1.58 4.84
CA GLY A 126 -3.63 -0.73 5.75
C GLY A 126 -4.29 0.61 6.09
N GLN A 127 -5.21 1.07 5.23
CA GLN A 127 -5.87 2.36 5.36
C GLN A 127 -7.35 2.24 4.97
N VAL A 128 -8.24 2.87 5.74
CA VAL A 128 -9.68 2.92 5.47
C VAL A 128 -10.21 4.31 5.84
N GLY A 129 -11.05 4.89 4.98
CA GLY A 129 -11.71 6.18 5.22
C GLY A 129 -13.16 6.17 4.76
N ILE A 130 -14.06 6.75 5.56
CA ILE A 130 -15.46 6.99 5.18
C ILE A 130 -15.61 8.47 4.84
N ARG A 131 -16.01 8.79 3.61
CA ARG A 131 -16.22 10.19 3.22
C ARG A 131 -17.42 10.77 3.95
N ASN A 132 -17.26 11.98 4.49
CA ASN A 132 -18.29 12.68 5.28
C ASN A 132 -18.83 11.81 6.44
N ALA A 133 -17.94 11.11 7.14
CA ALA A 133 -18.30 10.19 8.23
C ALA A 133 -19.19 10.88 9.28
N SER A 134 -20.37 10.30 9.53
CA SER A 134 -21.26 10.70 10.62
C SER A 134 -21.96 9.47 11.19
N ARG A 135 -22.04 9.38 12.52
CA ARG A 135 -22.62 8.24 13.23
C ARG A 135 -24.09 7.97 12.88
N ASN A 136 -24.81 8.97 12.37
CA ASN A 136 -26.24 8.91 12.06
C ASN A 136 -26.53 8.98 10.54
N THR A 137 -25.54 8.73 9.70
CA THR A 137 -25.66 8.71 8.24
C THR A 137 -25.09 7.40 7.71
N ILE A 138 -25.83 6.74 6.82
CA ILE A 138 -25.37 5.56 6.08
C ILE A 138 -24.14 5.96 5.26
N ALA A 139 -23.09 5.13 5.28
CA ALA A 139 -21.87 5.42 4.52
C ALA A 139 -22.16 5.43 3.01
N GLY A 140 -21.98 6.59 2.38
CA GLY A 140 -22.18 6.76 0.95
C GLY A 140 -20.94 6.47 0.11
N GLU A 141 -19.75 6.57 0.69
CA GLU A 141 -18.48 6.28 0.01
C GLU A 141 -17.44 5.89 1.04
N VAL A 142 -16.72 4.80 0.75
CA VAL A 142 -15.59 4.31 1.55
C VAL A 142 -14.40 4.13 0.61
N SER A 143 -13.24 4.64 1.01
CA SER A 143 -11.97 4.35 0.35
C SER A 143 -11.10 3.48 1.25
N PHE A 144 -10.36 2.57 0.66
CA PHE A 144 -9.35 1.79 1.36
C PHE A 144 -8.23 1.34 0.42
N THR A 145 -7.07 1.03 1.00
CA THR A 145 -5.92 0.49 0.25
C THR A 145 -5.84 -1.02 0.40
N VAL A 146 -5.30 -1.69 -0.62
CA VAL A 146 -4.94 -3.12 -0.56
C VAL A 146 -3.47 -3.26 -0.93
N ASP A 147 -2.70 -3.90 -0.05
CA ASP A 147 -1.32 -4.34 -0.30
C ASP A 147 -1.31 -5.86 -0.48
N GLN A 148 -0.97 -6.33 -1.68
CA GLN A 148 -0.83 -7.74 -2.03
C GLN A 148 0.64 -8.06 -2.27
N ARG A 149 1.13 -9.16 -1.69
CA ARG A 149 2.50 -9.62 -1.88
C ARG A 149 2.61 -11.12 -2.12
N HIS A 150 3.56 -11.49 -2.95
CA HIS A 150 3.94 -12.88 -3.22
C HIS A 150 5.40 -12.93 -3.70
N HIS A 151 6.06 -14.09 -3.62
CA HIS A 151 7.43 -14.25 -4.13
C HIS A 151 7.52 -14.37 -5.67
N GLU A 152 6.40 -14.64 -6.32
CA GLU A 152 6.26 -14.82 -7.76
C GLU A 152 5.25 -13.81 -8.31
N ASP A 153 5.64 -13.04 -9.32
CA ASP A 153 4.85 -11.92 -9.87
C ASP A 153 3.54 -12.37 -10.55
N SER A 154 3.50 -13.58 -11.09
CA SER A 154 2.30 -14.17 -11.70
C SER A 154 1.22 -14.56 -10.70
N GLU A 155 1.58 -14.64 -9.42
CA GLU A 155 0.72 -15.07 -8.32
C GLU A 155 0.36 -13.89 -7.39
N VAL A 156 0.71 -12.66 -7.78
CA VAL A 156 0.38 -11.41 -7.06
C VAL A 156 -0.84 -10.73 -7.65
#